data_AF-A0A286ZIY7-F1
#
_entry.id   AF-A0A286ZIY7-F1
#
_cell.length_a   1.000
_cell.length_b   1.000
_cell.length_c   1.000
_cell.angle_alpha   90.00
_cell.angle_beta   90.00
_cell.angle_gamma   90.00
#
_symmetry.space_group_name_H-M   'P 1'
#
loop_
_entity.id
_entity.type
_entity.pdbx_description
1 polymer ?
#
loop_
_entity_poly.entity_id
_entity_poly.type
_entity_poly.pdbx_seq_one_letter_code
_entity_poly.pdbx_strand_id
1 'polypeptide(L)'
;MRRLICKRICDYKSFDDEESVDGNRPSSAASAFKVPAPKTSGNPVNSARKPGSAGGPKVGGASKEGGAGAVDEDDFIKAFTDVPSIQIYSSRELEETLNKIREILSDDKHDWDQRANALKKIRSLLVAGAAQYDCFFQHLRLLDGALKLSAKDLRSQVVREACITVAHLSTVLGNKFDHGAEAIVPTLFNLVPNSAKVMATSGCAAIRFIIRHTHVPRLIPLITSNCTSKSVPVRRRSFEFLDLLLQEWQTHSLERHAAVLVETIKKGIHDADAEARVEARKTYMGLRNHFPGEAETLYNSLEPSYQKSLQTYLKSSGSVASLPQSDRSSSSSQESLNRPFSSKWSTANPSTVAGRVSTGSSKANSLPGSLQRSRSDIDVNAAAGAKAHHAAGQSVRSGRLGAGALNPGSYASLEVKTFWGSEKTAKLN
;
A
#
# COMPACT_ATOMS: atom_id res chain seq x y z
N MET A 1 -26.83 14.62 65.00
CA MET A 1 -26.82 15.93 64.30
C MET A 1 -27.15 15.70 62.82
N ARG A 2 -27.71 16.70 62.11
CA ARG A 2 -27.87 16.79 60.62
C ARG A 2 -28.60 15.58 59.95
N ARG A 3 -29.90 15.76 59.66
CA ARG A 3 -30.48 16.00 58.31
C ARG A 3 -30.41 14.76 57.38
N LEU A 4 -31.50 14.05 57.11
CA LEU A 4 -32.73 14.32 56.32
C LEU A 4 -32.62 13.95 54.83
N ILE A 5 -33.71 13.35 54.32
CA ILE A 5 -34.10 13.13 52.91
C ILE A 5 -33.36 12.01 52.16
N CYS A 6 -33.97 10.82 52.19
CA CYS A 6 -34.00 9.91 51.04
C CYS A 6 -35.36 10.04 50.34
N LYS A 7 -35.40 10.24 49.03
CA LYS A 7 -36.63 10.09 48.21
C LYS A 7 -36.27 9.92 46.73
N ARG A 8 -36.94 8.95 46.07
CA ARG A 8 -37.20 8.71 44.62
C ARG A 8 -36.39 9.52 43.58
N ILE A 9 -35.98 8.95 42.43
CA ILE A 9 -36.82 8.20 41.48
C ILE A 9 -36.01 7.09 40.78
N CYS A 10 -36.59 5.89 40.68
CA CYS A 10 -36.26 4.82 39.72
C CYS A 10 -37.46 3.86 39.69
N ASP A 11 -38.46 4.13 38.84
CA ASP A 11 -39.57 3.22 38.62
C ASP A 11 -39.32 2.43 37.33
N TYR A 12 -39.24 1.10 37.47
CA TYR A 12 -39.17 0.14 36.36
C TYR A 12 -40.21 -0.94 36.65
N LYS A 13 -41.22 -1.09 35.79
CA LYS A 13 -42.21 -2.16 35.88
C LYS A 13 -42.49 -2.75 34.50
N SER A 14 -42.28 -4.05 34.40
CA SER A 14 -42.87 -4.91 33.37
C SER A 14 -44.30 -5.26 33.77
N PHE A 15 -45.20 -5.51 32.81
CA PHE A 15 -45.81 -6.83 32.63
C PHE A 15 -46.61 -6.94 31.31
N ASP A 16 -46.41 -8.07 30.64
CA ASP A 16 -47.20 -8.84 29.66
C ASP A 16 -48.08 -8.18 28.57
N ASP A 17 -47.88 -8.66 27.34
CA ASP A 17 -48.84 -8.71 26.23
C ASP A 17 -49.73 -9.98 26.37
N GLU A 18 -51.01 -9.94 25.95
CA GLU A 18 -51.70 -11.10 25.32
C GLU A 18 -52.97 -10.74 24.51
N GLU A 19 -53.29 -11.66 23.57
CA GLU A 19 -54.33 -11.85 22.54
C GLU A 19 -55.65 -11.03 22.37
N SER A 20 -56.20 -11.12 21.14
CA SER A 20 -57.61 -11.04 20.67
C SER A 20 -58.26 -9.67 20.31
N VAL A 21 -59.19 -9.54 19.34
CA VAL A 21 -59.49 -10.20 18.03
C VAL A 21 -60.61 -9.39 17.33
N ASP A 22 -60.69 -9.40 15.97
CA ASP A 22 -61.76 -8.94 15.03
C ASP A 22 -62.88 -7.94 15.42
N GLY A 23 -63.18 -6.95 14.54
CA GLY A 23 -64.44 -6.18 14.63
C GLY A 23 -64.70 -5.03 13.62
N ASN A 24 -65.40 -5.33 12.52
CA ASN A 24 -66.23 -4.45 11.65
C ASN A 24 -65.79 -3.05 11.13
N ARG A 25 -65.70 -3.00 9.78
CA ARG A 25 -66.00 -1.87 8.85
C ARG A 25 -67.53 -1.68 8.69
N PRO A 26 -68.09 -0.84 7.78
CA PRO A 26 -67.60 0.36 7.08
C PRO A 26 -68.59 1.56 7.05
N SER A 27 -68.10 2.79 6.78
CA SER A 27 -68.73 3.81 5.87
C SER A 27 -68.03 5.17 5.95
N SER A 28 -68.16 6.11 4.99
CA SER A 28 -68.06 6.04 3.51
C SER A 28 -68.21 7.46 2.93
N ALA A 29 -67.11 8.08 2.49
CA ALA A 29 -67.12 9.33 1.72
C ALA A 29 -65.85 9.39 0.87
N ALA A 30 -65.94 9.89 -0.36
CA ALA A 30 -64.86 9.78 -1.35
C ALA A 30 -64.47 11.12 -1.97
N SER A 31 -63.17 11.29 -2.22
CA SER A 31 -62.66 12.09 -3.32
C SER A 31 -61.37 11.43 -3.83
N ALA A 32 -61.15 11.46 -5.14
CA ALA A 32 -60.06 10.75 -5.79
C ALA A 32 -59.14 11.73 -6.52
N PHE A 33 -57.83 11.57 -6.34
CA PHE A 33 -56.82 12.25 -7.15
C PHE A 33 -55.81 11.23 -7.67
N LYS A 34 -55.50 11.27 -8.96
CA LYS A 34 -54.80 10.19 -9.68
C LYS A 34 -53.48 10.67 -10.29
N VAL A 35 -52.40 9.97 -9.97
CA VAL A 35 -51.05 10.25 -10.47
C VAL A 35 -50.91 9.85 -11.95
N PRO A 36 -50.40 10.71 -12.84
CA PRO A 36 -49.99 10.34 -14.19
C PRO A 36 -48.59 9.71 -14.23
N ALA A 37 -48.38 8.72 -15.11
CA ALA A 37 -47.07 8.12 -15.38
C ALA A 37 -46.33 8.85 -16.53
N PRO A 38 -44.98 8.86 -16.55
CA PRO A 38 -44.21 9.45 -17.64
C PRO A 38 -44.32 8.63 -18.94
N LYS A 39 -44.33 9.31 -20.08
CA LYS A 39 -44.35 8.70 -21.43
C LYS A 39 -43.02 8.88 -22.15
N THR A 40 -42.67 7.91 -23.00
CA THR A 40 -41.48 7.93 -23.85
C THR A 40 -41.82 8.20 -25.32
N SER A 41 -41.09 9.14 -25.91
CA SER A 41 -40.94 9.43 -27.36
C SER A 41 -39.79 10.44 -27.51
N GLY A 42 -39.07 10.58 -28.62
CA GLY A 42 -39.04 9.84 -29.88
C GLY A 42 -37.87 10.41 -30.73
N ASN A 43 -37.19 9.58 -31.52
CA ASN A 43 -35.90 9.96 -32.16
C ASN A 43 -36.07 10.61 -33.55
N PRO A 44 -35.14 11.49 -33.99
CA PRO A 44 -34.76 11.49 -35.40
C PRO A 44 -33.23 11.58 -35.67
N VAL A 45 -32.69 10.46 -36.15
CA VAL A 45 -31.84 10.29 -37.36
C VAL A 45 -30.70 11.30 -37.67
N ASN A 46 -29.47 10.75 -37.68
CA ASN A 46 -28.27 11.08 -38.47
C ASN A 46 -27.73 12.52 -38.57
N SER A 47 -26.48 12.68 -38.12
CA SER A 47 -25.39 13.00 -39.07
C SER A 47 -24.12 12.23 -38.69
N ALA A 48 -23.28 11.90 -39.67
CA ALA A 48 -22.13 11.02 -39.49
C ALA A 48 -20.81 11.71 -39.82
N ARG A 49 -19.78 11.51 -38.98
CA ARG A 49 -18.37 11.41 -39.39
C ARG A 49 -17.49 10.86 -38.27
N LYS A 50 -16.84 9.72 -38.55
CA LYS A 50 -15.60 9.29 -37.90
C LYS A 50 -14.43 10.01 -38.60
N PRO A 51 -13.31 10.24 -37.93
CA PRO A 51 -12.16 9.37 -38.20
C PRO A 51 -11.55 8.81 -36.90
N GLY A 52 -10.46 8.05 -37.02
CA GLY A 52 -9.72 7.53 -35.88
C GLY A 52 -8.34 7.02 -36.28
N SER A 53 -7.66 6.40 -35.32
CA SER A 53 -6.28 5.89 -35.38
C SER A 53 -5.18 6.96 -35.38
N ALA A 54 -4.46 7.04 -34.25
CA ALA A 54 -3.07 6.61 -34.20
C ALA A 54 -2.70 6.32 -32.73
N GLY A 55 -1.98 5.22 -32.47
CA GLY A 55 -1.44 4.89 -31.15
C GLY A 55 0.05 5.18 -31.07
N GLY A 56 0.51 5.71 -29.94
CA GLY A 56 1.93 5.85 -29.61
C GLY A 56 2.19 5.39 -28.17
N PRO A 57 3.21 4.54 -27.90
CA PRO A 57 3.41 3.96 -26.58
C PRO A 57 4.00 4.98 -25.60
N LYS A 58 3.21 5.40 -24.60
CA LYS A 58 3.68 6.30 -23.54
C LYS A 58 4.45 5.50 -22.48
N VAL A 59 5.77 5.46 -22.60
CA VAL A 59 6.66 4.91 -21.57
C VAL A 59 6.62 5.82 -20.34
N GLY A 60 6.29 5.24 -19.18
CA GLY A 60 6.13 5.97 -17.92
C GLY A 60 5.67 5.02 -16.82
N GLY A 61 6.62 4.45 -16.08
CA GLY A 61 6.39 3.37 -15.12
C GLY A 61 5.78 3.83 -13.79
N ALA A 62 4.51 4.26 -13.80
CA ALA A 62 3.70 4.27 -12.58
C ALA A 62 3.20 2.85 -12.30
N SER A 63 3.49 2.31 -11.11
CA SER A 63 2.96 1.02 -10.65
C SER A 63 1.43 1.09 -10.64
N LYS A 64 0.78 0.36 -11.55
CA LYS A 64 -0.65 0.54 -11.86
C LYS A 64 -1.58 -0.15 -10.85
N GLU A 65 -1.42 0.19 -9.57
CA GLU A 65 -2.24 -0.29 -8.44
C GLU A 65 -3.59 0.44 -8.32
N GLY A 66 -3.88 1.38 -9.25
CA GLY A 66 -5.10 2.18 -9.39
C GLY A 66 -6.38 1.41 -9.77
N GLY A 67 -6.64 0.28 -9.11
CA GLY A 67 -7.99 -0.29 -9.02
C GLY A 67 -8.86 0.52 -8.05
N ALA A 68 -10.17 0.57 -8.31
CA ALA A 68 -11.15 1.42 -7.62
C ALA A 68 -10.98 1.44 -6.08
N GLY A 69 -11.08 2.64 -5.48
CA GLY A 69 -10.84 2.85 -4.06
C GLY A 69 -9.36 2.97 -3.67
N ALA A 70 -8.43 3.02 -4.64
CA ALA A 70 -7.14 3.68 -4.42
C ALA A 70 -7.35 5.20 -4.23
N VAL A 71 -6.40 5.85 -3.55
CA VAL A 71 -6.23 7.30 -3.59
C VAL A 71 -4.77 7.58 -3.91
N ASP A 72 -4.52 8.32 -4.98
CA ASP A 72 -3.17 8.64 -5.46
C ASP A 72 -2.65 9.96 -4.85
N GLU A 73 -1.33 10.18 -4.83
CA GLU A 73 -0.72 11.41 -4.27
C GLU A 73 -1.22 12.68 -5.00
N ASP A 74 -1.45 12.61 -6.31
CA ASP A 74 -2.02 13.73 -7.08
C ASP A 74 -3.43 14.13 -6.62
N ASP A 75 -4.23 13.19 -6.13
CA ASP A 75 -5.58 13.46 -5.64
C ASP A 75 -5.58 14.09 -4.23
N PHE A 76 -4.52 13.84 -3.45
CA PHE A 76 -4.24 14.60 -2.23
C PHE A 76 -3.89 16.05 -2.58
N ILE A 77 -2.94 16.26 -3.51
CA ILE A 77 -2.48 17.60 -3.92
C ILE A 77 -3.64 18.47 -4.42
N LYS A 78 -4.50 17.94 -5.30
CA LYS A 78 -5.72 18.63 -5.75
C LYS A 78 -6.65 18.98 -4.57
N ALA A 79 -6.84 18.03 -3.65
CA ALA A 79 -7.73 18.18 -2.51
C ALA A 79 -7.19 19.10 -1.39
N PHE A 80 -5.92 19.52 -1.45
CA PHE A 80 -5.37 20.54 -0.53
C PHE A 80 -6.07 21.89 -0.73
N THR A 81 -6.31 22.28 -1.98
CA THR A 81 -6.93 23.57 -2.37
C THR A 81 -8.39 23.46 -2.82
N ASP A 82 -8.91 22.26 -3.07
CA ASP A 82 -10.35 22.02 -3.31
C ASP A 82 -11.16 22.12 -2.00
N VAL A 83 -11.22 23.35 -1.47
CA VAL A 83 -11.92 23.73 -0.24
C VAL A 83 -12.48 25.16 -0.36
N PRO A 84 -13.52 25.54 0.40
CA PRO A 84 -14.06 26.90 0.33
C PRO A 84 -13.01 27.96 0.67
N SER A 85 -12.92 28.99 -0.16
CA SER A 85 -12.09 30.17 0.12
C SER A 85 -12.64 30.94 1.32
N ILE A 86 -11.76 31.37 2.21
CA ILE A 86 -12.08 32.21 3.37
C ILE A 86 -11.02 33.30 3.52
N GLN A 87 -11.32 34.32 4.32
CA GLN A 87 -10.36 35.34 4.76
C GLN A 87 -10.23 35.27 6.29
N ILE A 88 -9.13 35.81 6.82
CA ILE A 88 -8.88 35.91 8.26
C ILE A 88 -8.73 37.40 8.56
N TYR A 89 -9.72 37.99 9.23
CA TYR A 89 -9.74 39.43 9.52
C TYR A 89 -9.00 39.76 10.83
N SER A 90 -8.78 38.79 11.72
CA SER A 90 -7.99 38.97 12.95
C SER A 90 -7.43 37.67 13.53
N SER A 91 -6.40 37.76 14.39
CA SER A 91 -5.90 36.63 15.21
C SER A 91 -7.03 36.02 16.06
N ARG A 92 -7.84 36.87 16.69
CA ARG A 92 -8.95 36.44 17.54
C ARG A 92 -9.98 35.60 16.77
N GLU A 93 -10.34 36.00 15.55
CA GLU A 93 -11.25 35.23 14.69
C GLU A 93 -10.65 33.87 14.29
N LEU A 94 -9.34 33.81 14.03
CA LEU A 94 -8.61 32.57 13.77
C LEU A 94 -8.66 31.64 14.99
N GLU A 95 -8.42 32.16 16.19
CA GLU A 95 -8.49 31.42 17.45
C GLU A 95 -9.91 30.91 17.75
N GLU A 96 -10.93 31.76 17.60
CA GLU A 96 -12.35 31.39 17.75
C GLU A 96 -12.77 30.33 16.71
N THR A 97 -12.30 30.46 15.46
CA THR A 97 -12.55 29.47 14.39
C THR A 97 -11.88 28.13 14.66
N LEU A 98 -10.60 28.12 15.05
CA LEU A 98 -9.87 26.90 15.38
C LEU A 98 -10.44 26.21 16.62
N ASN A 99 -10.93 26.98 17.60
CA ASN A 99 -11.69 26.45 18.73
C ASN A 99 -12.99 25.75 18.29
N LYS A 100 -13.77 26.36 17.40
CA LYS A 100 -15.02 25.74 16.89
C LYS A 100 -14.74 24.48 16.05
N ILE A 101 -13.67 24.48 15.25
CA ILE A 101 -13.20 23.28 14.53
C ILE A 101 -12.84 22.17 15.53
N ARG A 102 -12.07 22.49 16.58
CA ARG A 102 -11.71 21.53 17.63
C ARG A 102 -12.95 20.93 18.31
N GLU A 103 -13.94 21.75 18.64
CA GLU A 103 -15.19 21.30 19.26
C GLU A 103 -15.90 20.24 18.39
N ILE A 104 -16.17 20.58 17.12
CA ILE A 104 -16.84 19.70 16.15
C ILE A 104 -16.06 18.38 15.94
N LEU A 105 -14.74 18.44 15.89
CA LEU A 105 -13.88 17.29 15.61
C LEU A 105 -13.54 16.43 16.83
N SER A 106 -13.89 16.87 18.04
CA SER A 106 -13.60 16.16 19.31
C SER A 106 -14.77 15.30 19.81
N ASP A 107 -15.97 15.46 19.26
CA ASP A 107 -17.13 14.59 19.48
C ASP A 107 -17.25 13.58 18.32
N ASP A 108 -17.23 12.28 18.62
CA ASP A 108 -17.34 11.22 17.61
C ASP A 108 -18.77 10.99 17.13
N LYS A 109 -19.77 11.53 17.84
CA LYS A 109 -21.21 11.47 17.51
C LYS A 109 -21.69 12.67 16.71
N HIS A 110 -20.90 13.74 16.65
CA HIS A 110 -21.21 14.89 15.81
C HIS A 110 -21.30 14.46 14.35
N ASP A 111 -22.21 15.07 13.58
CA ASP A 111 -22.47 14.69 12.19
C ASP A 111 -21.17 14.62 11.37
N TRP A 112 -21.06 13.55 10.58
CA TRP A 112 -19.82 13.14 9.92
C TRP A 112 -19.48 14.05 8.73
N ASP A 113 -20.48 14.62 8.05
CA ASP A 113 -20.25 15.58 6.96
C ASP A 113 -19.80 16.92 7.55
N GLN A 114 -20.41 17.37 8.65
CA GLN A 114 -19.92 18.53 9.40
C GLN A 114 -18.49 18.34 9.93
N ARG A 115 -18.11 17.14 10.38
CA ARG A 115 -16.72 16.81 10.72
C ARG A 115 -15.80 16.81 9.49
N ALA A 116 -16.22 16.25 8.36
CA ALA A 116 -15.46 16.34 7.11
C ALA A 116 -15.25 17.80 6.65
N ASN A 117 -16.28 18.65 6.78
CA ASN A 117 -16.22 20.06 6.43
C ASN A 117 -15.37 20.89 7.43
N ALA A 118 -15.34 20.51 8.72
CA ALA A 118 -14.42 21.10 9.69
C ALA A 118 -12.94 20.79 9.36
N LEU A 119 -12.63 19.57 8.89
CA LEU A 119 -11.30 19.21 8.38
C LEU A 119 -10.94 20.02 7.13
N LYS A 120 -11.86 20.16 6.17
CA LYS A 120 -11.70 21.06 5.01
C LYS A 120 -11.44 22.51 5.45
N LYS A 121 -12.11 23.01 6.49
CA LYS A 121 -11.90 24.37 7.01
C LYS A 121 -10.50 24.59 7.58
N ILE A 122 -9.83 23.56 8.12
CA ILE A 122 -8.39 23.66 8.47
C ILE A 122 -7.54 23.94 7.22
N ARG A 123 -7.84 23.27 6.09
CA ARG A 123 -7.14 23.52 4.82
C ARG A 123 -7.47 24.90 4.26
N SER A 124 -8.72 25.36 4.34
CA SER A 124 -9.11 26.73 3.99
C SER A 124 -8.30 27.78 4.78
N LEU A 125 -8.07 27.55 6.08
CA LEU A 125 -7.26 28.44 6.91
C LEU A 125 -5.78 28.45 6.50
N LEU A 126 -5.22 27.30 6.12
CA LEU A 126 -3.85 27.24 5.56
C LEU A 126 -3.72 28.04 4.26
N VAL A 127 -4.68 27.89 3.33
CA VAL A 127 -4.72 28.68 2.07
C VAL A 127 -4.89 30.17 2.35
N ALA A 128 -5.68 30.53 3.37
CA ALA A 128 -5.86 31.91 3.83
C ALA A 128 -4.66 32.46 4.65
N GLY A 129 -3.55 31.74 4.76
CA GLY A 129 -2.32 32.22 5.39
C GLY A 129 -2.25 32.07 6.91
N ALA A 130 -3.10 31.26 7.55
CA ALA A 130 -3.14 31.10 9.02
C ALA A 130 -1.78 30.77 9.65
N ALA A 131 -0.88 30.08 8.93
CA ALA A 131 0.48 29.77 9.37
C ALA A 131 1.40 31.00 9.58
N GLN A 132 0.94 32.21 9.23
CA GLN A 132 1.61 33.49 9.47
C GLN A 132 1.26 34.12 10.83
N TYR A 133 0.24 33.60 11.53
CA TYR A 133 -0.22 34.11 12.83
C TYR A 133 0.40 33.29 13.97
N ASP A 134 0.98 33.95 14.98
CA ASP A 134 1.69 33.27 16.09
C ASP A 134 0.81 32.27 16.86
N CYS A 135 -0.47 32.59 17.05
CA CYS A 135 -1.45 31.74 17.74
C CYS A 135 -1.68 30.39 17.03
N PHE A 136 -1.42 30.30 15.71
CA PHE A 136 -1.75 29.12 14.91
C PHE A 136 -1.05 27.86 15.42
N PHE A 137 0.24 27.94 15.75
CA PHE A 137 1.01 26.78 16.24
C PHE A 137 0.57 26.33 17.64
N GLN A 138 0.06 27.24 18.47
CA GLN A 138 -0.56 26.89 19.76
C GLN A 138 -1.88 26.16 19.54
N HIS A 139 -2.75 26.66 18.66
CA HIS A 139 -4.03 26.04 18.35
C HIS A 139 -3.90 24.72 17.58
N LEU A 140 -2.87 24.55 16.76
CA LEU A 140 -2.61 23.29 16.05
C LEU A 140 -2.33 22.13 17.02
N ARG A 141 -1.59 22.36 18.11
CA ARG A 141 -1.39 21.37 19.18
C ARG A 141 -2.71 21.03 19.90
N LEU A 142 -3.61 21.99 20.05
CA LEU A 142 -4.95 21.75 20.61
C LEU A 142 -5.84 20.91 19.68
N LEU A 143 -5.47 20.73 18.40
CA LEU A 143 -6.16 19.87 17.43
C LEU A 143 -5.60 18.44 17.38
N ASP A 144 -4.48 18.11 18.01
CA ASP A 144 -3.86 16.77 17.91
C ASP A 144 -4.81 15.63 18.30
N GLY A 145 -5.60 15.81 19.38
CA GLY A 145 -6.61 14.83 19.80
C GLY A 145 -7.74 14.67 18.77
N ALA A 146 -8.17 15.78 18.17
CA ALA A 146 -9.25 15.84 17.20
C ALA A 146 -8.84 15.25 15.83
N LEU A 147 -7.60 15.49 15.40
CA LEU A 147 -6.99 14.85 14.22
C LEU A 147 -6.81 13.35 14.43
N LYS A 148 -6.33 12.91 15.60
CA LYS A 148 -6.24 11.49 15.99
C LYS A 148 -7.61 10.79 16.01
N LEU A 149 -8.64 11.45 16.53
CA LEU A 149 -10.00 10.91 16.54
C LEU A 149 -10.57 10.79 15.11
N SER A 150 -10.34 11.79 14.27
CA SER A 150 -10.83 11.81 12.89
C SER A 150 -10.08 10.83 11.97
N ALA A 151 -8.78 10.61 12.20
CA ALA A 151 -8.00 9.55 11.55
C ALA A 151 -8.37 8.12 12.01
N LYS A 152 -9.24 7.99 13.03
CA LYS A 152 -9.75 6.71 13.56
C LYS A 152 -11.25 6.51 13.31
N ASP A 153 -11.90 7.37 12.52
CA ASP A 153 -13.34 7.26 12.27
C ASP A 153 -13.69 5.97 11.51
N LEU A 154 -14.90 5.44 11.75
CA LEU A 154 -15.40 4.27 11.04
C LEU A 154 -15.75 4.59 9.57
N ARG A 155 -15.92 5.87 9.21
CA ARG A 155 -16.25 6.33 7.85
C ARG A 155 -14.98 6.71 7.09
N SER A 156 -14.75 6.01 5.98
CA SER A 156 -13.58 6.23 5.10
C SER A 156 -13.44 7.67 4.60
N GLN A 157 -14.55 8.39 4.49
CA GLN A 157 -14.63 9.79 4.09
C GLN A 157 -13.97 10.72 5.12
N VAL A 158 -14.28 10.55 6.41
CA VAL A 158 -13.69 11.35 7.50
C VAL A 158 -12.21 11.03 7.66
N VAL A 159 -11.83 9.74 7.58
CA VAL A 159 -10.43 9.31 7.60
C VAL A 159 -9.64 9.88 6.42
N ARG A 160 -10.20 9.87 5.20
CA ARG A 160 -9.57 10.45 4.00
C ARG A 160 -9.37 11.96 4.14
N GLU A 161 -10.40 12.70 4.54
CA GLU A 161 -10.27 14.15 4.77
C GLU A 161 -9.28 14.49 5.89
N ALA A 162 -9.19 13.65 6.94
CA ALA A 162 -8.18 13.81 7.98
C ALA A 162 -6.76 13.58 7.43
N CYS A 163 -6.56 12.52 6.64
CA CYS A 163 -5.28 12.23 5.99
C CYS A 163 -4.84 13.35 5.03
N ILE A 164 -5.76 13.87 4.19
CA ILE A 164 -5.49 14.99 3.28
C ILE A 164 -5.14 16.26 4.05
N THR A 165 -5.83 16.52 5.17
CA THR A 165 -5.57 17.69 6.02
C THR A 165 -4.22 17.60 6.73
N VAL A 166 -3.85 16.43 7.22
CA VAL A 166 -2.53 16.15 7.81
C VAL A 166 -1.40 16.26 6.77
N ALA A 167 -1.61 15.76 5.56
CA ALA A 167 -0.68 15.92 4.45
C ALA A 167 -0.51 17.39 4.04
N HIS A 168 -1.60 18.16 3.97
CA HIS A 168 -1.55 19.59 3.68
C HIS A 168 -0.81 20.38 4.78
N LEU A 169 -1.07 20.07 6.06
CA LEU A 169 -0.35 20.63 7.21
C LEU A 169 1.16 20.39 7.10
N SER A 170 1.59 19.16 6.82
CA SER A 170 3.01 18.86 6.61
C SER A 170 3.58 19.60 5.40
N THR A 171 2.86 19.65 4.28
CA THR A 171 3.31 20.33 3.04
C THR A 171 3.51 21.83 3.23
N VAL A 172 2.63 22.52 3.96
CA VAL A 172 2.69 23.99 4.17
C VAL A 172 3.64 24.38 5.30
N LEU A 173 3.71 23.59 6.37
CA LEU A 173 4.48 23.94 7.57
C LEU A 173 5.89 23.33 7.56
N GLY A 174 6.12 22.28 6.77
CA GLY A 174 7.37 21.54 6.68
C GLY A 174 7.86 21.05 8.03
N ASN A 175 9.09 21.43 8.40
CA ASN A 175 9.69 21.11 9.70
C ASN A 175 9.01 21.81 10.90
N LYS A 176 8.11 22.80 10.70
CA LYS A 176 7.30 23.37 11.78
C LYS A 176 6.10 22.47 12.18
N PHE A 177 5.87 21.36 11.48
CA PHE A 177 4.87 20.35 11.84
C PHE A 177 5.42 19.22 12.73
N ASP A 178 6.59 19.41 13.37
CA ASP A 178 7.31 18.31 14.04
C ASP A 178 6.49 17.59 15.12
N HIS A 179 5.83 18.35 16.00
CA HIS A 179 4.98 17.82 17.06
C HIS A 179 3.76 17.09 16.51
N GLY A 180 3.09 17.68 15.50
CA GLY A 180 1.90 17.10 14.88
C GLY A 180 2.20 15.82 14.11
N ALA A 181 3.32 15.79 13.37
CA ALA A 181 3.80 14.59 12.68
C ALA A 181 4.11 13.45 13.66
N GLU A 182 4.92 13.72 14.70
CA GLU A 182 5.25 12.74 15.75
C GLU A 182 3.99 12.24 16.48
N ALA A 183 3.03 13.12 16.73
CA ALA A 183 1.75 12.79 17.34
C ALA A 183 0.87 11.91 16.43
N ILE A 184 0.77 12.18 15.13
CA ILE A 184 -0.21 11.56 14.23
C ILE A 184 0.31 10.31 13.50
N VAL A 185 1.61 10.21 13.19
CA VAL A 185 2.20 9.08 12.44
C VAL A 185 1.86 7.70 13.03
N PRO A 186 1.92 7.47 14.35
CA PRO A 186 1.50 6.20 14.95
C PRO A 186 0.02 5.86 14.71
N THR A 187 -0.84 6.87 14.52
CA THR A 187 -2.25 6.69 14.18
C THR A 187 -2.41 6.31 12.71
N LEU A 188 -1.67 6.98 11.80
CA LEU A 188 -1.67 6.67 10.37
C LEU A 188 -1.15 5.26 10.07
N PHE A 189 -0.15 4.77 10.82
CA PHE A 189 0.34 3.39 10.66
C PHE A 189 -0.74 2.32 10.93
N ASN A 190 -1.73 2.61 11.79
CA ASN A 190 -2.87 1.70 12.02
C ASN A 190 -3.85 1.62 10.83
N LEU A 191 -3.76 2.55 9.87
CA LEU A 191 -4.53 2.49 8.62
C LEU A 191 -3.89 1.57 7.58
N VAL A 192 -2.56 1.43 7.58
CA VAL A 192 -1.80 0.62 6.61
C VAL A 192 -2.28 -0.85 6.49
N PRO A 193 -2.63 -1.59 7.57
CA PRO A 193 -3.17 -2.95 7.47
C PRO A 193 -4.69 -3.02 7.22
N ASN A 194 -5.38 -1.89 7.01
CA ASN A 194 -6.84 -1.86 6.90
C ASN A 194 -7.33 -2.48 5.56
N SER A 195 -8.35 -3.32 5.62
CA SER A 195 -8.93 -3.97 4.43
C SER A 195 -9.72 -3.01 3.53
N ALA A 196 -10.20 -1.88 4.06
CA ALA A 196 -10.81 -0.82 3.27
C ALA A 196 -9.73 -0.04 2.52
N LYS A 197 -9.54 -0.32 1.22
CA LYS A 197 -8.47 0.25 0.38
C LYS A 197 -8.36 1.78 0.48
N VAL A 198 -9.48 2.51 0.59
CA VAL A 198 -9.52 3.96 0.75
C VAL A 198 -8.83 4.40 2.05
N MET A 199 -9.06 3.70 3.16
CA MET A 199 -8.41 4.00 4.45
C MET A 199 -6.90 3.71 4.39
N ALA A 200 -6.52 2.53 3.89
CA ALA A 200 -5.11 2.14 3.81
C ALA A 200 -4.29 3.04 2.88
N THR A 201 -4.80 3.35 1.68
CA THR A 201 -4.11 4.26 0.74
C THR A 201 -4.07 5.69 1.26
N SER A 202 -5.13 6.18 1.90
CA SER A 202 -5.10 7.51 2.55
C SER A 202 -4.05 7.62 3.65
N GLY A 203 -3.92 6.58 4.48
CA GLY A 203 -2.87 6.51 5.52
C GLY A 203 -1.46 6.46 4.93
N CYS A 204 -1.25 5.65 3.89
CA CYS A 204 0.05 5.57 3.20
C CYS A 204 0.43 6.90 2.54
N ALA A 205 -0.50 7.55 1.83
CA ALA A 205 -0.28 8.86 1.22
C ALA A 205 0.09 9.91 2.28
N ALA A 206 -0.66 10.00 3.38
CA ALA A 206 -0.37 10.95 4.45
C ALA A 206 1.03 10.73 5.08
N ILE A 207 1.45 9.47 5.28
CA ILE A 207 2.82 9.16 5.76
C ILE A 207 3.87 9.61 4.73
N ARG A 208 3.64 9.38 3.43
CA ARG A 208 4.57 9.79 2.36
C ARG A 208 4.72 11.32 2.26
N PHE A 209 3.64 12.09 2.41
CA PHE A 209 3.73 13.56 2.51
C PHE A 209 4.50 14.01 3.77
N ILE A 210 4.24 13.39 4.94
CA ILE A 210 4.98 13.69 6.17
C ILE A 210 6.48 13.44 5.99
N ILE A 211 6.87 12.33 5.37
CA ILE A 211 8.28 12.02 5.12
C ILE A 211 8.89 13.03 4.14
N ARG A 212 8.19 13.40 3.06
CA ARG A 212 8.71 14.36 2.08
C ARG A 212 8.93 15.77 2.65
N HIS A 213 8.04 16.26 3.52
CA HIS A 213 8.05 17.67 3.92
C HIS A 213 8.45 17.93 5.39
N THR A 214 8.34 16.95 6.30
CA THR A 214 8.64 17.11 7.74
C THR A 214 9.79 16.20 8.16
N HIS A 215 11.03 16.66 7.91
CA HIS A 215 12.28 15.91 8.08
C HIS A 215 12.73 15.89 9.56
N VAL A 216 11.96 15.19 10.40
CA VAL A 216 12.11 15.22 11.86
C VAL A 216 12.70 13.89 12.35
N PRO A 217 13.95 13.85 12.86
CA PRO A 217 14.64 12.60 13.20
C PRO A 217 13.88 11.67 14.16
N ARG A 218 13.00 12.22 15.01
CA ARG A 218 12.15 11.45 15.95
C ARG A 218 11.13 10.54 15.25
N LEU A 219 10.86 10.75 13.95
CA LEU A 219 10.01 9.88 13.14
C LEU A 219 10.72 8.59 12.70
N ILE A 220 12.06 8.55 12.66
CA ILE A 220 12.81 7.37 12.17
C ILE A 220 12.50 6.13 13.03
N PRO A 221 12.55 6.16 14.38
CA PRO A 221 12.14 5.03 15.22
C PRO A 221 10.68 4.58 15.01
N LEU A 222 9.77 5.49 14.66
CA LEU A 222 8.35 5.16 14.40
C LEU A 222 8.18 4.38 13.09
N ILE A 223 9.01 4.66 12.08
CA ILE A 223 9.03 3.94 10.80
C ILE A 223 9.78 2.62 10.94
N THR A 224 11.00 2.63 11.50
CA THR A 224 11.87 1.44 11.57
C THR A 224 11.35 0.35 12.50
N SER A 225 10.57 0.69 13.54
CA SER A 225 9.88 -0.30 14.38
C SER A 225 8.78 -1.06 13.60
N ASN A 226 8.00 -0.36 12.78
CA ASN A 226 6.95 -0.97 11.94
C ASN A 226 7.50 -1.90 10.85
N CYS A 227 8.75 -1.71 10.41
CA CYS A 227 9.47 -2.69 9.58
C CYS A 227 9.63 -4.08 10.23
N THR A 228 9.38 -4.25 11.53
CA THR A 228 9.39 -5.56 12.22
C THR A 228 7.99 -6.09 12.57
N SER A 229 6.93 -5.44 12.07
CA SER A 229 5.54 -5.81 12.36
C SER A 229 5.19 -7.25 11.95
N LYS A 230 4.34 -7.92 12.74
CA LYS A 230 3.76 -9.23 12.37
C LYS A 230 2.94 -9.16 11.08
N SER A 231 2.37 -8.00 10.75
CA SER A 231 1.59 -7.77 9.53
C SER A 231 2.50 -7.57 8.30
N VAL A 232 2.41 -8.48 7.33
CA VAL A 232 3.20 -8.42 6.08
C VAL A 232 2.96 -7.13 5.29
N PRO A 233 1.71 -6.67 5.05
CA PRO A 233 1.46 -5.38 4.40
C PRO A 233 2.12 -4.19 5.11
N VAL A 234 2.17 -4.20 6.44
CA VAL A 234 2.84 -3.14 7.21
C VAL A 234 4.34 -3.16 6.97
N ARG A 235 5.00 -4.33 7.00
CA ARG A 235 6.45 -4.40 6.71
C ARG A 235 6.77 -3.92 5.29
N ARG A 236 6.02 -4.37 4.28
CA ARG A 236 6.17 -3.93 2.88
C ARG A 236 6.13 -2.41 2.75
N ARG A 237 5.05 -1.77 3.22
CA ARG A 237 4.92 -0.30 3.16
C ARG A 237 5.90 0.42 4.08
N SER A 238 6.33 -0.17 5.19
CA SER A 238 7.35 0.45 6.07
C SER A 238 8.73 0.51 5.40
N PHE A 239 9.11 -0.49 4.59
CA PHE A 239 10.34 -0.42 3.79
C PHE A 239 10.21 0.54 2.61
N GLU A 240 9.03 0.67 1.99
CA GLU A 240 8.74 1.72 1.00
C GLU A 240 8.86 3.14 1.61
N PHE A 241 8.34 3.34 2.81
CA PHE A 241 8.49 4.60 3.56
C PHE A 241 9.95 4.87 3.95
N LEU A 242 10.70 3.83 4.32
CA LEU A 242 12.11 3.96 4.69
C LEU A 242 13.00 4.21 3.46
N ASP A 243 12.66 3.63 2.31
CA ASP A 243 13.30 3.92 1.02
C ASP A 243 13.08 5.39 0.60
N LEU A 244 11.83 5.86 0.67
CA LEU A 244 11.49 7.28 0.45
C LEU A 244 12.26 8.22 1.40
N LEU A 245 12.34 7.87 2.69
CA LEU A 245 13.04 8.67 3.69
C LEU A 245 14.53 8.82 3.35
N LEU A 246 15.19 7.76 2.88
CA LEU A 246 16.60 7.77 2.44
C LEU A 246 16.81 8.27 1.00
N GLN A 247 15.77 8.84 0.38
CA GLN A 247 15.85 9.56 -0.90
C GLN A 247 15.56 11.06 -0.72
N GLU A 248 14.66 11.42 0.20
CA GLU A 248 14.23 12.80 0.44
C GLU A 248 15.07 13.53 1.52
N TRP A 249 15.62 12.81 2.51
CA TRP A 249 16.27 13.44 3.69
C TRP A 249 17.78 13.65 3.51
N GLN A 250 18.32 14.64 4.20
CA GLN A 250 19.76 14.94 4.23
C GLN A 250 20.49 14.13 5.31
N THR A 251 21.75 13.74 5.06
CA THR A 251 22.56 12.86 5.94
C THR A 251 22.57 13.28 7.41
N HIS A 252 22.67 14.58 7.70
CA HIS A 252 22.69 15.12 9.07
C HIS A 252 21.43 14.82 9.89
N SER A 253 20.28 14.62 9.25
CA SER A 253 19.04 14.20 9.92
C SER A 253 19.01 12.70 10.24
N LEU A 254 19.90 11.92 9.60
CA LEU A 254 19.96 10.46 9.65
C LEU A 254 21.08 9.95 10.58
N GLU A 255 22.18 10.69 10.74
CA GLU A 255 23.41 10.30 11.47
C GLU A 255 23.12 9.67 12.85
N ARG A 256 22.28 10.32 13.66
CA ARG A 256 21.91 9.84 15.01
C ARG A 256 21.17 8.49 15.02
N HIS A 257 20.73 8.01 13.86
CA HIS A 257 19.97 6.80 13.67
C HIS A 257 20.66 5.78 12.74
N ALA A 258 21.90 6.03 12.28
CA ALA A 258 22.61 5.16 11.35
C ALA A 258 22.61 3.69 11.79
N ALA A 259 22.88 3.40 13.07
CA ALA A 259 22.88 2.04 13.62
C ALA A 259 21.51 1.34 13.52
N VAL A 260 20.39 2.03 13.77
CA VAL A 260 19.04 1.44 13.64
C VAL A 260 18.61 1.34 12.17
N LEU A 261 19.04 2.25 11.30
CA LEU A 261 18.83 2.14 9.85
C LEU A 261 19.51 0.89 9.29
N VAL A 262 20.81 0.70 9.59
CA VAL A 262 21.59 -0.49 9.19
C VAL A 262 20.92 -1.79 9.66
N GLU A 263 20.55 -1.87 10.94
CA GLU A 263 19.97 -3.09 11.53
C GLU A 263 18.55 -3.39 11.01
N THR A 264 17.74 -2.37 10.77
CA THR A 264 16.41 -2.55 10.16
C THR A 264 16.51 -2.98 8.70
N ILE A 265 17.45 -2.43 7.92
CA ILE A 265 17.71 -2.85 6.54
C ILE A 265 18.28 -4.27 6.51
N LYS A 266 19.17 -4.63 7.44
CA LYS A 266 19.65 -6.01 7.62
C LYS A 266 18.48 -6.97 7.81
N LYS A 267 17.54 -6.65 8.72
CA LYS A 267 16.32 -7.46 8.94
C LYS A 267 15.45 -7.54 7.68
N GLY A 268 15.27 -6.44 6.95
CA GLY A 268 14.47 -6.41 5.71
C GLY A 268 15.03 -7.27 4.57
N ILE A 269 16.36 -7.34 4.43
CA ILE A 269 17.02 -8.21 3.43
C ILE A 269 16.72 -9.70 3.71
N HIS A 270 16.52 -10.06 4.98
CA HIS A 270 16.19 -11.42 5.45
C HIS A 270 14.69 -11.62 5.74
N ASP A 271 13.80 -10.69 5.37
CA ASP A 271 12.36 -10.85 5.60
C ASP A 271 11.86 -12.13 4.95
N ALA A 272 10.90 -12.84 5.57
CA ALA A 272 10.28 -14.01 4.97
C ALA A 272 9.50 -13.66 3.68
N ASP A 273 8.93 -12.46 3.61
CA ASP A 273 8.13 -11.99 2.48
C ASP A 273 8.99 -11.48 1.32
N ALA A 274 8.65 -11.91 0.09
CA ALA A 274 9.45 -11.60 -1.09
C ALA A 274 9.40 -10.12 -1.51
N GLU A 275 8.27 -9.44 -1.31
CA GLU A 275 8.10 -8.02 -1.65
C GLU A 275 8.75 -7.12 -0.59
N ALA A 276 8.63 -7.44 0.71
CA ALA A 276 9.39 -6.75 1.76
C ALA A 276 10.91 -6.83 1.50
N ARG A 277 11.42 -7.99 1.07
CA ARG A 277 12.82 -8.11 0.60
C ARG A 277 13.12 -7.26 -0.63
N VAL A 278 12.17 -7.00 -1.55
CA VAL A 278 12.40 -6.11 -2.70
C VAL A 278 12.60 -4.68 -2.23
N GLU A 279 11.68 -4.16 -1.42
CA GLU A 279 11.74 -2.79 -0.91
C GLU A 279 12.99 -2.56 -0.05
N ALA A 280 13.32 -3.48 0.86
CA ALA A 280 14.53 -3.39 1.67
C ALA A 280 15.85 -3.35 0.85
N ARG A 281 15.87 -3.94 -0.35
CA ARG A 281 17.02 -3.82 -1.28
C ARG A 281 17.09 -2.47 -1.98
N LYS A 282 15.98 -1.74 -2.12
CA LYS A 282 16.00 -0.32 -2.52
C LYS A 282 16.53 0.55 -1.38
N THR A 283 16.00 0.35 -0.17
CA THR A 283 16.41 1.05 1.05
C THR A 283 17.91 0.93 1.32
N TYR A 284 18.52 -0.23 1.03
CA TYR A 284 19.98 -0.42 1.09
C TYR A 284 20.77 0.53 0.17
N MET A 285 20.23 0.94 -0.97
CA MET A 285 20.87 1.91 -1.87
C MET A 285 20.85 3.31 -1.26
N GLY A 286 19.73 3.72 -0.64
CA GLY A 286 19.67 4.95 0.17
C GLY A 286 20.68 4.93 1.32
N LEU A 287 20.77 3.81 2.06
CA LEU A 287 21.80 3.62 3.10
C LEU A 287 23.22 3.79 2.53
N ARG A 288 23.52 3.18 1.38
CA ARG A 288 24.84 3.28 0.74
C ARG A 288 25.19 4.70 0.28
N ASN A 289 24.19 5.51 -0.07
CA ASN A 289 24.39 6.91 -0.48
C ASN A 289 24.76 7.81 0.71
N HIS A 290 24.18 7.57 1.91
CA HIS A 290 24.45 8.37 3.12
C HIS A 290 25.60 7.82 3.98
N PHE A 291 25.70 6.50 4.10
CA PHE A 291 26.54 5.76 5.05
C PHE A 291 27.29 4.63 4.32
N PRO A 292 28.24 4.94 3.42
CA PRO A 292 28.84 3.96 2.53
C PRO A 292 29.67 2.90 3.28
N GLY A 293 30.39 3.29 4.34
CA GLY A 293 31.21 2.36 5.13
C GLY A 293 30.37 1.38 5.96
N GLU A 294 29.27 1.86 6.51
CA GLU A 294 28.29 1.05 7.23
C GLU A 294 27.51 0.13 6.28
N ALA A 295 27.18 0.60 5.07
CA ALA A 295 26.56 -0.22 4.03
C ALA A 295 27.50 -1.31 3.48
N GLU A 296 28.81 -1.02 3.38
CA GLU A 296 29.84 -2.00 3.02
C GLU A 296 30.07 -3.02 4.16
N THR A 297 30.15 -2.55 5.41
CA THR A 297 30.24 -3.41 6.60
C THR A 297 29.02 -4.33 6.71
N LEU A 298 27.82 -3.80 6.48
CA LEU A 298 26.59 -4.59 6.38
C LEU A 298 26.71 -5.65 5.29
N TYR A 299 27.03 -5.26 4.05
CA TYR A 299 27.14 -6.17 2.90
C TYR A 299 28.16 -7.31 3.14
N ASN A 300 29.32 -6.99 3.71
CA ASN A 300 30.35 -7.98 4.04
C ASN A 300 29.93 -8.93 5.18
N SER A 301 28.89 -8.57 5.97
CA SER A 301 28.29 -9.44 6.99
C SER A 301 27.12 -10.32 6.51
N LEU A 302 26.80 -10.30 5.21
CA LEU A 302 25.73 -11.10 4.59
C LEU A 302 26.28 -12.36 3.91
N GLU A 303 25.47 -13.41 3.85
CA GLU A 303 25.79 -14.62 3.10
C GLU A 303 25.86 -14.34 1.57
N PRO A 304 26.66 -15.10 0.80
CA PRO A 304 26.86 -14.87 -0.64
C PRO A 304 25.58 -14.85 -1.49
N SER A 305 24.50 -15.51 -1.04
CA SER A 305 23.18 -15.47 -1.66
C SER A 305 22.54 -14.09 -1.60
N TYR A 306 22.50 -13.47 -0.42
CA TYR A 306 21.96 -12.12 -0.22
C TYR A 306 22.86 -11.06 -0.87
N GLN A 307 24.19 -11.20 -0.75
CA GLN A 307 25.16 -10.37 -1.46
C GLN A 307 24.90 -10.36 -2.98
N LYS A 308 24.73 -11.53 -3.59
CA LYS A 308 24.40 -11.67 -5.02
C LYS A 308 23.05 -11.03 -5.37
N SER A 309 22.06 -11.09 -4.48
CA SER A 309 20.76 -10.41 -4.69
C SER A 309 20.89 -8.88 -4.72
N LEU A 310 21.73 -8.30 -3.85
CA LEU A 310 22.04 -6.87 -3.83
C LEU A 310 22.83 -6.44 -5.07
N GLN A 311 23.86 -7.21 -5.46
CA GLN A 311 24.59 -6.96 -6.71
C GLN A 311 23.70 -7.01 -7.96
N THR A 312 22.73 -7.92 -7.98
CA THR A 312 21.79 -8.03 -9.10
C THR A 312 20.92 -6.78 -9.19
N TYR A 313 20.42 -6.28 -8.05
CA TYR A 313 19.67 -5.01 -8.01
C TYR A 313 20.54 -3.82 -8.43
N LEU A 314 21.77 -3.70 -7.93
CA LEU A 314 22.73 -2.66 -8.35
C LEU A 314 22.94 -2.63 -9.86
N LYS A 315 23.17 -3.80 -10.47
CA LYS A 315 23.43 -3.92 -11.93
C LYS A 315 22.20 -3.54 -12.74
N SER A 316 21.01 -4.01 -12.36
CA SER A 316 19.76 -3.63 -13.04
C SER A 316 19.40 -2.16 -12.86
N SER A 317 19.64 -1.58 -11.68
CA SER A 317 19.31 -0.19 -11.37
C SER A 317 20.25 0.81 -12.05
N GLY A 318 21.51 0.45 -12.33
CA GLY A 318 22.45 1.29 -13.09
C GLY A 318 22.30 1.24 -14.61
N SER A 319 21.59 0.23 -15.15
CA SER A 319 21.60 -0.07 -16.59
C SER A 319 20.66 0.80 -17.45
N VAL A 320 20.14 1.91 -16.92
CA VAL A 320 19.34 2.90 -17.67
C VAL A 320 20.15 4.08 -18.22
N ALA A 321 21.45 4.14 -17.94
CA ALA A 321 22.34 5.25 -18.31
C ALA A 321 23.57 4.82 -19.14
N SER A 322 23.64 3.56 -19.60
CA SER A 322 24.68 3.10 -20.54
C SER A 322 24.20 3.28 -21.98
N LEU A 323 24.91 4.11 -22.76
CA LEU A 323 24.78 4.19 -24.22
C LEU A 323 24.89 2.79 -24.85
N PRO A 324 24.17 2.50 -25.96
CA PRO A 324 24.40 1.27 -26.71
C PRO A 324 25.87 1.21 -27.15
N GLN A 325 26.48 0.02 -27.09
CA GLN A 325 27.82 -0.18 -27.62
C GLN A 325 27.80 0.16 -29.11
N SER A 326 28.63 1.12 -29.53
CA SER A 326 28.72 1.51 -30.93
C SER A 326 29.19 0.34 -31.79
N ASP A 327 28.48 0.10 -32.90
CA ASP A 327 28.74 -1.02 -33.79
C ASP A 327 30.18 -1.00 -34.31
N ARG A 328 30.91 -2.09 -34.05
CA ARG A 328 32.28 -2.25 -34.47
C ARG A 328 32.33 -2.72 -35.93
N SER A 329 32.09 -1.81 -36.87
CA SER A 329 32.23 -2.05 -38.32
C SER A 329 32.46 -0.77 -39.12
N SER A 330 33.17 -0.89 -40.26
CA SER A 330 33.72 0.18 -41.12
C SER A 330 35.12 0.68 -40.69
N SER A 331 36.11 0.85 -41.57
CA SER A 331 36.19 0.47 -43.00
C SER A 331 37.64 0.21 -43.45
N SER A 332 37.78 -0.23 -44.70
CA SER A 332 39.04 -0.47 -45.43
C SER A 332 39.89 0.80 -45.63
N SER A 333 41.22 0.63 -45.74
CA SER A 333 42.12 1.54 -46.45
C SER A 333 43.39 0.83 -46.92
N GLN A 334 43.77 1.03 -48.19
CA GLN A 334 45.10 0.79 -48.78
C GLN A 334 45.81 2.15 -48.95
N GLU A 335 47.09 2.29 -49.33
CA GLU A 335 48.19 1.29 -49.51
C GLU A 335 49.25 1.53 -48.39
N SER A 336 50.58 1.40 -48.45
CA SER A 336 51.61 1.16 -49.50
C SER A 336 52.80 0.37 -48.89
N LEU A 337 53.93 0.01 -49.53
CA LEU A 337 54.54 0.30 -50.85
C LEU A 337 55.58 -0.84 -51.17
N ASN A 338 56.43 -0.62 -52.19
CA ASN A 338 57.80 -1.17 -52.34
C ASN A 338 58.00 -2.69 -52.51
N ARG A 339 57.81 -3.15 -53.77
CA ARG A 339 58.77 -3.89 -54.64
C ARG A 339 59.38 -5.26 -54.20
N PRO A 340 59.76 -6.14 -55.17
CA PRO A 340 59.12 -6.43 -56.47
C PRO A 340 59.07 -7.94 -56.86
N PHE A 341 58.28 -8.24 -57.89
CA PHE A 341 58.08 -9.51 -58.63
C PHE A 341 59.26 -10.50 -58.79
N SER A 342 58.97 -11.80 -58.58
CA SER A 342 59.13 -12.92 -59.56
C SER A 342 58.85 -14.30 -58.89
N SER A 343 58.53 -15.41 -59.57
CA SER A 343 57.76 -15.63 -60.81
C SER A 343 57.40 -17.12 -61.02
N LYS A 344 56.24 -17.40 -61.65
CA LYS A 344 55.86 -18.63 -62.40
C LYS A 344 55.59 -19.96 -61.66
N TRP A 345 54.78 -20.75 -62.37
CA TRP A 345 54.59 -22.23 -62.34
C TRP A 345 53.58 -22.82 -61.34
N SER A 346 53.06 -24.00 -61.71
CA SER A 346 51.86 -24.66 -61.17
C SER A 346 52.06 -26.18 -61.04
N THR A 347 51.05 -26.86 -60.47
CA THR A 347 50.76 -28.30 -60.70
C THR A 347 51.59 -29.34 -59.90
N ALA A 348 50.95 -30.50 -59.69
CA ALA A 348 51.49 -31.83 -59.33
C ALA A 348 51.73 -32.19 -57.84
N ASN A 349 50.82 -33.02 -57.29
CA ASN A 349 51.20 -34.14 -56.43
C ASN A 349 52.00 -35.18 -57.25
N PRO A 350 52.78 -36.07 -56.61
CA PRO A 350 52.32 -37.47 -56.57
C PRO A 350 52.50 -38.21 -55.23
N SER A 351 52.00 -39.43 -55.20
CA SER A 351 51.63 -40.29 -54.05
C SER A 351 52.70 -41.35 -53.65
N THR A 352 52.28 -42.36 -52.86
CA THR A 352 52.96 -43.62 -52.41
C THR A 352 53.68 -43.55 -51.05
N VAL A 353 53.77 -44.59 -50.19
CA VAL A 353 53.28 -46.00 -50.16
C VAL A 353 53.12 -46.39 -48.64
N ALA A 354 52.07 -47.03 -48.09
CA ALA A 354 51.45 -48.36 -48.22
C ALA A 354 52.01 -49.50 -47.29
N GLY A 355 51.12 -50.23 -46.59
CA GLY A 355 51.41 -51.44 -45.76
C GLY A 355 50.53 -51.54 -44.49
N ARG A 356 49.35 -52.20 -44.51
CA ARG A 356 49.04 -53.63 -44.22
C ARG A 356 49.26 -54.06 -42.73
N VAL A 357 48.21 -54.28 -41.91
CA VAL A 357 47.23 -55.42 -41.85
C VAL A 357 47.83 -56.65 -41.12
N SER A 358 47.20 -57.32 -40.13
CA SER A 358 45.81 -57.32 -39.60
C SER A 358 45.80 -57.25 -38.03
N THR A 359 44.87 -57.69 -37.14
CA THR A 359 43.68 -58.58 -37.16
C THR A 359 42.81 -58.37 -35.88
N GLY A 360 41.58 -58.94 -35.79
CA GLY A 360 41.06 -59.51 -34.52
C GLY A 360 39.76 -59.00 -33.85
N SER A 361 38.58 -59.35 -34.39
CA SER A 361 37.27 -59.61 -33.70
C SER A 361 36.86 -58.76 -32.44
N SER A 362 35.70 -58.08 -32.36
CA SER A 362 34.34 -58.63 -32.63
C SER A 362 33.21 -57.57 -32.41
N LYS A 363 31.97 -57.93 -32.81
CA LYS A 363 30.65 -57.31 -32.48
C LYS A 363 30.27 -55.91 -33.04
N ALA A 364 29.53 -55.99 -34.16
CA ALA A 364 28.18 -55.43 -34.38
C ALA A 364 27.89 -53.91 -34.43
N ASN A 365 27.41 -53.48 -35.61
CA ASN A 365 26.25 -52.62 -35.94
C ASN A 365 25.83 -51.45 -35.01
N SER A 366 25.48 -50.27 -35.52
CA SER A 366 25.43 -49.78 -36.92
C SER A 366 25.38 -48.24 -37.00
N LEU A 367 25.79 -47.67 -38.13
CA LEU A 367 25.96 -46.23 -38.37
C LEU A 367 24.64 -45.48 -38.74
N PRO A 368 24.62 -44.12 -38.70
CA PRO A 368 23.37 -43.35 -38.63
C PRO A 368 22.98 -42.57 -39.91
N GLY A 369 21.72 -42.11 -39.91
CA GLY A 369 21.34 -40.76 -40.35
C GLY A 369 20.92 -40.54 -41.81
N SER A 370 19.89 -39.73 -42.01
CA SER A 370 19.89 -38.55 -42.90
C SER A 370 18.50 -37.86 -42.96
N LEU A 371 18.49 -36.70 -43.62
CA LEU A 371 17.44 -35.73 -43.97
C LEU A 371 15.98 -36.29 -44.10
N GLN A 372 14.90 -35.50 -44.00
CA GLN A 372 14.69 -34.21 -44.70
C GLN A 372 13.42 -33.45 -44.25
N ARG A 373 13.33 -32.19 -44.71
CA ARG A 373 12.16 -31.30 -44.90
C ARG A 373 11.82 -30.31 -43.78
N SER A 374 11.80 -29.04 -44.20
CA SER A 374 11.30 -27.86 -43.48
C SER A 374 9.83 -27.59 -43.83
N ARG A 375 9.13 -26.93 -42.89
CA ARG A 375 7.82 -26.23 -42.91
C ARG A 375 6.94 -26.68 -41.75
N SER A 376 6.13 -25.84 -41.12
CA SER A 376 6.13 -24.37 -40.91
C SER A 376 5.03 -24.07 -39.88
N ASP A 377 4.93 -22.81 -39.47
CA ASP A 377 3.74 -22.21 -38.85
C ASP A 377 3.41 -22.60 -37.38
N ILE A 378 2.85 -21.60 -36.70
CA ILE A 378 2.42 -21.62 -35.29
C ILE A 378 0.90 -21.57 -35.30
N ASP A 379 0.25 -22.36 -34.45
CA ASP A 379 -1.01 -21.94 -33.85
C ASP A 379 -1.10 -22.44 -32.40
N VAL A 380 -1.81 -21.69 -31.55
CA VAL A 380 -1.87 -21.86 -30.09
C VAL A 380 -3.32 -21.73 -29.61
N ASN A 381 -4.24 -22.52 -30.18
CA ASN A 381 -5.61 -22.59 -29.63
C ASN A 381 -6.40 -23.88 -29.97
N ALA A 382 -6.25 -24.91 -29.15
CA ALA A 382 -7.22 -26.01 -28.98
C ALA A 382 -6.95 -26.72 -27.63
N ALA A 383 -7.94 -27.24 -26.89
CA ALA A 383 -9.36 -27.38 -27.18
C ALA A 383 -10.22 -27.08 -25.93
N ALA A 384 -11.52 -26.85 -26.14
CA ALA A 384 -12.53 -26.78 -25.09
C ALA A 384 -13.70 -27.72 -25.41
N GLY A 385 -14.18 -28.45 -24.39
CA GLY A 385 -15.37 -29.30 -24.48
C GLY A 385 -15.17 -30.72 -23.92
N ALA A 386 -16.21 -31.39 -23.40
CA ALA A 386 -17.56 -30.91 -23.16
C ALA A 386 -18.38 -31.79 -22.19
N LYS A 387 -19.25 -31.14 -21.39
CA LYS A 387 -20.56 -31.62 -20.89
C LYS A 387 -20.60 -32.81 -19.91
N ALA A 388 -21.70 -33.09 -19.20
CA ALA A 388 -22.76 -32.25 -18.58
C ALA A 388 -23.75 -33.15 -17.80
N HIS A 389 -24.68 -32.51 -17.04
CA HIS A 389 -25.83 -33.12 -16.34
C HIS A 389 -25.46 -33.97 -15.10
N HIS A 390 -26.33 -34.14 -14.08
CA HIS A 390 -27.77 -33.84 -13.97
C HIS A 390 -28.14 -32.88 -12.82
N ALA A 391 -29.37 -32.37 -12.85
CA ALA A 391 -29.97 -31.60 -11.76
C ALA A 391 -31.46 -32.00 -11.56
N ALA A 392 -31.78 -32.46 -10.35
CA ALA A 392 -33.11 -32.55 -9.73
C ALA A 392 -32.91 -32.98 -8.25
N GLY A 393 -33.69 -32.59 -7.25
CA GLY A 393 -34.80 -31.62 -7.24
C GLY A 393 -36.11 -32.21 -6.72
N GLN A 394 -36.26 -32.37 -5.40
CA GLN A 394 -37.57 -32.59 -4.75
C GLN A 394 -37.52 -32.34 -3.22
N SER A 395 -38.70 -32.12 -2.62
CA SER A 395 -38.89 -31.94 -1.17
C SER A 395 -40.13 -32.71 -0.71
N VAL A 396 -40.01 -33.51 0.36
CA VAL A 396 -41.14 -34.08 1.13
C VAL A 396 -40.78 -34.08 2.63
N ARG A 397 -41.80 -34.16 3.48
CA ARG A 397 -41.82 -33.87 4.93
C ARG A 397 -42.19 -35.11 5.75
N SER A 398 -41.83 -35.09 7.04
CA SER A 398 -42.39 -35.90 8.15
C SER A 398 -41.73 -37.24 8.49
N GLY A 399 -41.75 -37.57 9.79
CA GLY A 399 -41.16 -38.74 10.43
C GLY A 399 -40.72 -38.39 11.87
N ARG A 400 -41.19 -39.12 12.89
CA ARG A 400 -41.02 -38.77 14.32
C ARG A 400 -40.87 -40.04 15.17
N LEU A 401 -40.30 -39.88 16.38
CA LEU A 401 -40.11 -40.88 17.45
C LEU A 401 -38.90 -41.83 17.23
N GLY A 402 -38.10 -42.18 18.25
CA GLY A 402 -38.08 -41.62 19.62
C GLY A 402 -37.13 -42.35 20.60
N ALA A 403 -36.81 -41.66 21.70
CA ALA A 403 -36.32 -42.14 23.01
C ALA A 403 -35.10 -43.11 23.10
N GLY A 404 -34.07 -42.70 23.85
CA GLY A 404 -33.06 -43.63 24.40
C GLY A 404 -31.80 -42.97 25.00
N ALA A 405 -31.51 -43.28 26.27
CA ALA A 405 -30.23 -43.11 26.99
C ALA A 405 -29.60 -41.70 27.16
N LEU A 406 -29.57 -41.25 28.43
CA LEU A 406 -28.50 -40.43 29.02
C LEU A 406 -27.32 -41.39 29.39
N ASN A 407 -26.13 -41.02 29.89
CA ASN A 407 -25.62 -39.79 30.51
C ASN A 407 -24.06 -39.69 30.35
N PRO A 408 -23.26 -38.96 31.17
CA PRO A 408 -22.66 -37.69 30.77
C PRO A 408 -21.12 -37.64 30.70
N GLY A 409 -20.60 -36.51 30.21
CA GLY A 409 -19.53 -35.79 30.90
C GLY A 409 -18.13 -35.77 30.27
N SER A 410 -17.76 -34.61 29.72
CA SER A 410 -16.47 -33.93 29.98
C SER A 410 -16.42 -32.58 29.25
N TYR A 411 -16.42 -31.48 29.99
CA TYR A 411 -16.19 -30.13 29.45
C TYR A 411 -15.06 -29.48 30.28
N ALA A 412 -13.88 -29.33 29.68
CA ALA A 412 -12.70 -28.85 30.39
C ALA A 412 -12.63 -27.31 30.36
N SER A 413 -12.96 -26.68 31.49
CA SER A 413 -12.73 -25.24 31.68
C SER A 413 -11.26 -24.92 31.95
N LEU A 414 -10.81 -23.76 31.49
CA LEU A 414 -9.48 -23.21 31.76
C LEU A 414 -9.45 -22.54 33.13
N GLU A 415 -8.67 -23.07 34.08
CA GLU A 415 -8.31 -22.34 35.30
C GLU A 415 -7.05 -21.49 35.08
N VAL A 416 -7.13 -20.20 35.43
CA VAL A 416 -5.95 -19.34 35.60
C VAL A 416 -5.52 -19.40 37.06
N LYS A 417 -4.38 -20.03 37.35
CA LYS A 417 -3.79 -20.06 38.70
C LYS A 417 -2.70 -19.00 38.87
N THR A 418 -2.92 -18.07 39.79
CA THR A 418 -1.94 -17.06 40.25
C THR A 418 -1.46 -17.37 41.67
N PHE A 419 -0.16 -17.56 41.84
CA PHE A 419 0.55 -17.74 43.12
C PHE A 419 2.04 -17.44 42.84
N TRP A 420 2.86 -16.85 43.72
CA TRP A 420 2.86 -16.82 45.19
C TRP A 420 3.12 -15.40 45.77
N GLY A 421 2.99 -15.26 47.10
CA GLY A 421 3.57 -14.15 47.89
C GLY A 421 5.10 -14.27 48.04
N SER A 422 5.88 -13.23 48.36
CA SER A 422 5.79 -12.23 49.44
C SER A 422 6.54 -12.64 50.72
N GLU A 423 7.75 -12.12 50.91
CA GLU A 423 8.40 -12.04 52.24
C GLU A 423 9.18 -10.72 52.40
N LYS A 424 9.42 -10.30 53.64
CA LYS A 424 9.94 -8.96 54.01
C LYS A 424 11.34 -9.05 54.62
N THR A 425 12.19 -8.07 54.34
CA THR A 425 13.31 -7.67 55.23
C THR A 425 13.29 -6.16 55.45
N ALA A 426 13.81 -5.71 56.60
CA ALA A 426 13.53 -4.37 57.14
C ALA A 426 14.71 -3.38 57.00
N LYS A 427 14.39 -2.09 57.07
CA LYS A 427 15.35 -0.98 57.31
C LYS A 427 14.69 0.10 58.17
N LEU A 428 15.39 0.49 59.23
CA LEU A 428 15.30 1.67 60.12
C LEU A 428 15.91 1.21 61.46
N ASN A 429 16.92 1.84 62.05
CA ASN A 429 17.51 3.18 61.80
C ASN A 429 18.97 3.11 61.35
#